data_AF-A0A3C1B691-F1
#
_entry.id   AF-A0A3C1B691-F1
#
_cell.length_a   1.000
_cell.length_b   1.000
_cell.length_c   1.000
_cell.angle_alpha   90.00
_cell.angle_beta   90.00
_cell.angle_gamma   90.00
#
_symmetry.space_group_name_H-M   'P 1'
#
loop_
_entity.id
_entity.type
_entity.pdbx_description
1 polymer ?
#
loop_
_entity_poly.entity_id
_entity_poly.type
_entity_poly.pdbx_seq_one_letter_code
_entity_poly.pdbx_strand_id
1 'polypeptide(L)'
;DIPGLIAGAHEGRGLGDLFLGHVERCAVLLHLVDVTSGDFLNDYKTIIDELEAYGGALAQKPRVTVLNKVDALDDEERAFFKAELEAIAGGPVFLMSGVSREGVEAVLRVLRHEIDAGRKQEIRVEQEDLEWRP
;
A
#
# COMPACT_ATOMS: atom_id res chain seq x y z
N ASP A 1 -0.95 7.17 -9.18
CA ASP A 1 -1.01 7.89 -7.89
C ASP A 1 -2.46 7.90 -7.46
N ILE A 2 -2.75 7.72 -6.17
CA ILE A 2 -4.10 7.82 -5.60
C ILE A 2 -4.21 9.19 -4.92
N PRO A 3 -4.64 10.24 -5.64
CA PRO A 3 -4.89 11.51 -4.99
C PRO A 3 -6.19 11.36 -4.20
N GLY A 4 -6.13 11.38 -2.87
CA GLY A 4 -7.34 11.39 -2.04
C GLY A 4 -7.35 10.53 -0.78
N LEU A 5 -6.20 10.29 -0.15
CA LEU A 5 -6.13 9.73 1.20
C LEU A 5 -5.74 10.84 2.21
N ILE A 6 -6.37 12.00 2.07
CA ILE A 6 -6.22 13.14 2.98
C ILE A 6 -7.57 13.28 3.69
N ALA A 7 -7.55 13.43 5.02
CA ALA A 7 -8.75 13.64 5.83
C ALA A 7 -9.67 14.70 5.18
N GLY A 8 -10.92 14.34 4.87
CA GLY A 8 -11.90 15.21 4.21
C GLY A 8 -12.20 14.92 2.73
N ALA A 9 -11.54 13.95 2.07
CA ALA A 9 -11.94 13.52 0.71
C ALA A 9 -13.33 12.85 0.68
N HIS A 10 -13.75 12.26 1.81
CA HIS A 10 -15.04 11.60 2.02
C HIS A 10 -16.25 12.54 2.14
N GLU A 11 -16.07 13.85 2.41
CA GLU A 11 -17.20 14.78 2.65
C GLU A 11 -17.84 15.39 1.39
N GLY A 12 -17.42 15.01 0.19
CA GLY A 12 -18.10 15.55 -1.01
C GLY A 12 -17.77 14.96 -2.36
N ARG A 13 -16.72 14.15 -2.50
CA ARG A 13 -16.42 13.38 -3.71
C ARG A 13 -15.60 12.18 -3.28
N GLY A 14 -16.28 11.10 -2.89
CA GLY A 14 -15.63 9.79 -2.77
C GLY A 14 -14.74 9.56 -3.99
N LEU A 15 -13.57 8.95 -3.78
CA LEU A 15 -12.67 8.48 -4.84
C LEU A 15 -13.55 8.04 -6.02
N GLY A 16 -13.65 8.84 -7.08
CA GLY A 16 -14.77 8.66 -8.01
C GLY A 16 -14.78 7.23 -8.57
N ASP A 17 -15.94 6.68 -8.90
CA ASP A 17 -16.07 5.29 -9.40
C ASP A 17 -15.08 4.97 -10.54
N LEU A 18 -14.78 5.96 -11.39
CA LEU A 18 -13.80 5.88 -12.47
C LEU A 18 -12.34 5.74 -11.98
N PHE A 19 -12.01 6.38 -10.87
CA PHE A 19 -10.70 6.32 -10.24
C PHE A 19 -10.50 4.97 -9.55
N LEU A 20 -11.52 4.52 -8.81
CA LEU A 20 -11.53 3.23 -8.13
C LEU A 20 -11.45 2.05 -9.11
N GLY A 21 -12.20 2.09 -10.22
CA GLY A 21 -12.08 1.06 -11.26
C GLY A 21 -10.68 0.98 -11.89
N HIS A 22 -9.85 2.02 -11.77
CA HIS A 22 -8.45 1.95 -12.17
C HIS A 22 -7.58 1.25 -11.11
N VAL A 23 -7.83 1.52 -9.83
CA VAL A 23 -7.11 0.91 -8.70
C VAL A 23 -7.45 -0.56 -8.55
N GLU A 24 -8.70 -0.97 -8.84
CA GLU A 24 -9.10 -2.38 -8.86
C GLU A 24 -8.32 -3.21 -9.90
N ARG A 25 -7.79 -2.58 -10.95
CA ARG A 25 -6.92 -3.24 -11.95
C ARG A 25 -5.44 -3.26 -11.57
N CYS A 26 -5.03 -2.61 -10.48
CA CYS A 26 -3.67 -2.68 -10.00
C CYS A 26 -3.40 -4.05 -9.34
N ALA A 27 -2.26 -4.66 -9.63
CA ALA A 27 -1.89 -5.95 -9.02
C ALA A 27 -1.48 -5.81 -7.55
N VAL A 28 -0.89 -4.68 -7.17
CA VAL A 28 -0.38 -4.41 -5.83
C VAL A 28 -0.66 -2.95 -5.47
N LEU A 29 -0.88 -2.68 -4.18
CA LEU A 29 -1.00 -1.34 -3.62
C LEU A 29 0.31 -0.96 -2.91
N LEU A 30 0.82 0.23 -3.22
CA LEU A 30 1.92 0.85 -2.47
C LEU A 30 1.32 1.87 -1.49
N HIS A 31 1.47 1.64 -0.19
CA HIS A 31 1.01 2.55 0.84
C HIS A 31 2.20 3.33 1.40
N LEU A 32 2.30 4.61 1.04
CA LEU A 32 3.33 5.53 1.52
C LEU A 32 2.81 6.26 2.77
N VAL A 33 3.45 6.03 3.91
CA VAL A 33 3.14 6.67 5.19
C VAL A 33 4.18 7.75 5.45
N ASP A 34 3.77 9.01 5.54
CA ASP A 34 4.67 10.14 5.72
C ASP A 34 5.05 10.30 7.19
N VAL A 35 6.32 10.05 7.55
CA VAL A 35 6.76 10.18 8.95
C VAL A 35 6.84 11.62 9.45
N THR A 36 6.81 12.60 8.54
CA THR A 36 6.77 14.03 8.91
C THR A 36 5.36 14.51 9.19
N SER A 37 4.35 13.66 8.98
CA SER A 37 3.00 13.96 9.46
C SER A 37 2.97 13.87 10.99
N GLY A 38 2.18 14.73 11.64
CA GLY A 38 2.18 14.81 13.10
C GLY A 38 1.69 13.54 13.80
N ASP A 39 0.91 12.68 13.12
CA ASP A 39 0.40 11.41 13.63
C ASP A 39 0.29 10.36 12.51
N PHE A 40 1.45 9.96 11.98
CA PHE A 40 1.54 9.02 10.86
C PHE A 40 0.91 7.64 11.14
N LEU A 41 0.81 7.24 12.41
CA LEU A 41 0.16 5.99 12.81
C LEU A 41 -1.36 6.10 12.65
N ASN A 42 -1.95 7.24 13.02
CA ASN A 42 -3.37 7.48 12.79
C ASN A 42 -3.68 7.66 11.31
N ASP A 43 -2.79 8.31 10.55
CA ASP A 43 -2.93 8.42 9.09
C ASP A 43 -2.97 7.04 8.44
N TYR A 44 -2.06 6.14 8.83
CA TYR A 44 -2.06 4.75 8.38
C TYR A 44 -3.40 4.07 8.67
N LYS A 45 -3.89 4.13 9.92
CA LYS A 45 -5.16 3.48 10.32
C LYS A 45 -6.35 4.02 9.53
N THR A 46 -6.43 5.34 9.39
CA THR A 46 -7.49 6.01 8.64
C THR A 46 -7.57 5.46 7.21
N ILE A 47 -6.42 5.31 6.54
CA ILE A 47 -6.36 4.78 5.18
C ILE A 47 -6.80 3.32 5.12
N ILE A 48 -6.39 2.51 6.11
CA ILE A 48 -6.83 1.11 6.19
C ILE A 48 -8.35 1.03 6.36
N ASP A 49 -8.92 1.78 7.29
CA ASP A 49 -10.35 1.80 7.56
C ASP A 49 -11.14 2.24 6.33
N GLU A 50 -10.65 3.24 5.58
CA GLU A 50 -11.27 3.67 4.31
C GLU A 50 -11.23 2.58 3.23
N LEU A 51 -10.10 1.88 3.10
CA LEU A 51 -9.95 0.76 2.15
C LEU A 51 -10.87 -0.40 2.52
N GLU A 52 -11.00 -0.71 3.81
CA GLU A 52 -11.88 -1.77 4.31
C GLU A 52 -13.36 -1.40 4.17
N ALA A 53 -13.73 -0.15 4.45
CA ALA A 53 -15.09 0.35 4.31
C ALA A 53 -15.57 0.35 2.85
N TYR A 54 -14.66 0.57 1.90
CA TYR A 54 -14.96 0.40 0.48
C TYR A 54 -15.27 -1.06 0.12
N GLY A 55 -14.51 -1.99 0.69
CA GLY A 55 -14.69 -3.42 0.51
C GLY A 55 -14.27 -3.94 -0.87
N GLY A 56 -14.82 -5.11 -1.23
CA GLY A 56 -14.57 -5.74 -2.52
C GLY A 56 -13.14 -6.26 -2.71
N ALA A 57 -12.68 -6.28 -3.96
CA ALA A 57 -11.37 -6.79 -4.33
C ALA A 57 -10.23 -5.90 -3.82
N LEU A 58 -10.48 -4.59 -3.60
CA LEU A 58 -9.46 -3.62 -3.22
C LEU A 58 -8.90 -3.87 -1.82
N ALA A 59 -9.76 -4.20 -0.84
CA ALA A 59 -9.36 -4.48 0.53
C ALA A 59 -8.47 -5.73 0.65
N GLN A 60 -8.62 -6.68 -0.28
CA GLN A 60 -7.87 -7.94 -0.29
C GLN A 60 -6.58 -7.87 -1.12
N LYS A 61 -6.30 -6.74 -1.80
CA LYS A 61 -5.11 -6.65 -2.65
C LYS A 61 -3.84 -6.70 -1.81
N PRO A 62 -2.78 -7.36 -2.31
CA PRO A 62 -1.45 -7.28 -1.73
C PRO A 62 -1.04 -5.82 -1.56
N ARG A 63 -0.52 -5.48 -0.39
CA ARG A 63 -0.13 -4.13 -0.02
C ARG A 63 1.30 -4.12 0.49
N VAL A 64 2.10 -3.20 -0.04
CA VAL A 64 3.45 -2.91 0.41
C VAL A 64 3.39 -1.61 1.21
N THR A 65 3.61 -1.71 2.53
CA THR A 65 3.64 -0.54 3.42
C THR A 65 5.05 0.02 3.48
N VAL A 66 5.16 1.33 3.34
CA VAL A 66 6.44 2.02 3.30
C VAL A 66 6.38 3.30 4.13
N LEU A 67 7.28 3.42 5.09
CA LEU A 67 7.53 4.66 5.80
C LEU A 67 8.39 5.56 4.92
N ASN A 68 7.82 6.70 4.51
CA ASN A 68 8.40 7.67 3.59
C ASN A 68 8.96 8.88 4.34
N LYS A 69 9.83 9.64 3.67
CA LYS A 69 10.54 10.81 4.19
C LYS A 69 11.45 10.51 5.38
N VAL A 70 12.07 9.33 5.38
CA VAL A 70 12.99 8.92 6.45
C VAL A 70 14.26 9.78 6.53
N ASP A 71 14.54 10.59 5.50
CA ASP A 71 15.61 11.59 5.52
C ASP A 71 15.45 12.64 6.64
N ALA A 72 14.24 12.79 7.19
CA ALA A 72 13.97 13.66 8.33
C ALA A 72 14.26 13.02 9.70
N LEU A 73 14.65 11.74 9.73
CA LEU A 73 14.83 10.95 10.95
C LEU A 73 16.27 10.49 11.15
N ASP A 74 16.67 10.34 12.41
CA ASP A 74 17.88 9.62 12.78
C ASP A 74 17.70 8.09 12.83
N ASP A 75 18.79 7.35 13.04
CA ASP A 75 18.78 5.88 13.01
C ASP A 75 17.94 5.25 14.14
N GLU A 76 17.87 5.90 15.31
CA GLU A 76 17.07 5.41 16.45
C GLU A 76 15.58 5.63 16.18
N GLU A 77 15.21 6.82 15.71
CA GLU A 77 13.84 7.15 15.29
C GLU A 77 13.36 6.25 14.16
N ARG A 78 14.21 6.00 13.15
CA ARG A 78 13.90 5.09 12.03
C ARG A 78 13.55 3.70 12.53
N ALA A 79 14.37 3.14 13.43
CA ALA A 79 14.15 1.81 13.97
C ALA A 79 12.86 1.76 14.82
N PHE A 80 12.65 2.78 15.65
CA PHE A 80 11.48 2.90 16.52
C PHE A 80 10.17 3.02 15.72
N PHE A 81 10.07 4.01 14.82
CA PHE A 81 8.86 4.24 14.02
C PHE A 81 8.56 3.09 13.06
N LYS A 82 9.60 2.45 12.51
CA LYS A 82 9.43 1.23 11.73
C LYS A 82 8.76 0.13 12.56
N ALA A 83 9.25 -0.13 13.76
CA ALA A 83 8.71 -1.17 14.63
C ALA A 83 7.26 -0.89 15.03
N GLU A 84 6.94 0.36 15.40
CA GLU A 84 5.57 0.78 15.70
C GLU A 84 4.63 0.55 14.52
N LEU A 85 5.05 0.93 13.31
CA LEU A 85 4.24 0.73 12.11
C LEU A 85 4.11 -0.76 11.74
N GLU A 86 5.16 -1.57 11.88
CA GLU A 86 5.11 -3.02 11.66
C GLU A 86 4.14 -3.72 12.60
N ALA A 87 4.08 -3.30 13.87
CA ALA A 87 3.18 -3.86 14.87
C ALA A 87 1.70 -3.65 14.50
N ILE A 88 1.36 -2.50 13.91
CA ILE A 88 -0.01 -2.17 13.51
C ILE A 88 -0.31 -2.72 12.11
N ALA A 89 0.67 -2.71 11.21
CA ALA A 89 0.49 -3.19 9.83
C ALA A 89 0.39 -4.71 9.74
N GLY A 90 0.90 -5.45 10.74
CA GLY A 90 0.89 -6.91 10.74
C GLY A 90 1.80 -7.52 9.67
N GLY A 91 2.81 -6.78 9.21
CA GLY A 91 3.66 -7.17 8.09
C GLY A 91 4.90 -6.28 7.96
N PRO A 92 5.79 -6.59 7.00
CA PRO A 92 7.04 -5.85 6.83
C PRO A 92 6.78 -4.41 6.37
N VAL A 93 7.52 -3.48 6.97
CA VAL A 93 7.53 -2.07 6.56
C VAL A 93 8.89 -1.74 5.94
N PHE A 94 8.85 -1.09 4.77
CA PHE A 94 10.07 -0.62 4.12
C PHE A 94 10.31 0.85 4.44
N LEU A 95 11.58 1.26 4.45
CA LEU A 95 11.98 2.64 4.63
C LEU A 95 12.35 3.23 3.28
N MET A 96 11.86 4.43 2.98
CA MET A 96 12.30 5.17 1.81
C MET A 96 12.25 6.68 2.00
N SER A 97 12.98 7.39 1.15
CA SER A 97 12.80 8.82 0.92
C SER A 97 12.76 9.08 -0.57
N GLY A 98 11.67 9.67 -1.04
CA GLY A 98 11.57 10.16 -2.41
C GLY A 98 12.56 11.29 -2.72
N VAL A 99 12.94 12.08 -1.70
CA VAL A 99 13.81 13.25 -1.85
C VAL A 99 15.27 12.83 -1.98
N SER A 100 15.78 12.04 -1.01
CA SER A 100 17.16 11.54 -1.05
C SER A 100 17.34 10.34 -1.98
N ARG A 101 16.24 9.77 -2.48
CA ARG A 101 16.17 8.50 -3.22
C ARG A 101 16.57 7.27 -2.42
N GLU A 102 16.76 7.41 -1.12
CA GLU A 102 17.03 6.31 -0.21
C GLU A 102 15.89 5.29 -0.26
N GLY A 103 16.21 3.99 -0.30
CA GLY A 103 15.23 2.90 -0.23
C GLY A 103 14.34 2.72 -1.46
N VAL A 104 14.31 3.67 -2.40
CA VAL A 104 13.43 3.63 -3.60
C VAL A 104 13.65 2.36 -4.42
N GLU A 105 14.90 2.00 -4.72
CA GLU A 105 15.19 0.79 -5.51
C GLU A 105 14.79 -0.50 -4.79
N ALA A 106 14.89 -0.52 -3.47
CA ALA A 106 14.49 -1.69 -2.67
C ALA A 106 12.97 -1.85 -2.72
N VAL A 107 12.22 -0.77 -2.51
CA VAL A 107 10.76 -0.74 -2.63
C VAL A 107 10.31 -1.16 -4.03
N LEU A 108 10.93 -0.62 -5.10
CA LEU A 108 10.61 -1.00 -6.47
C LEU A 108 10.85 -2.49 -6.76
N ARG A 109 11.91 -3.07 -6.19
CA ARG A 109 12.19 -4.51 -6.30
C ARG A 109 11.13 -5.36 -5.60
N VAL A 110 10.69 -4.95 -4.41
CA VAL A 110 9.60 -5.61 -3.69
C VAL A 110 8.30 -5.53 -4.49
N LEU A 111 7.93 -4.34 -4.97
CA LEU A 111 6.74 -4.17 -5.80
C LEU A 111 6.78 -5.04 -7.06
N ARG A 112 7.95 -5.13 -7.71
CA ARG A 112 8.12 -5.98 -8.88
C ARG A 112 7.90 -7.46 -8.54
N HIS A 113 8.43 -7.91 -7.41
CA HIS A 113 8.20 -9.27 -6.92
C HIS A 113 6.72 -9.55 -6.68
N GLU A 114 6.00 -8.66 -6.00
CA GLU A 114 4.57 -8.81 -5.74
C GLU A 114 3.73 -8.82 -7.02
N ILE A 115 4.05 -7.95 -7.99
CA ILE A 115 3.36 -7.94 -9.30
C ILE A 115 3.59 -9.26 -10.06
N ASP A 116 4.83 -9.75 -10.09
CA ASP A 116 5.17 -10.98 -10.80
C ASP A 116 4.54 -12.20 -10.09
N ALA A 117 4.40 -12.19 -8.76
CA ALA A 117 3.71 -13.21 -7.99
C ALA A 117 2.19 -13.20 -8.25
N GLY A 118 1.55 -12.02 -8.24
CA GLY A 118 0.13 -11.87 -8.53
C GLY A 118 -0.24 -12.34 -9.93
N ARG A 119 0.56 -11.97 -10.95
CA ARG A 119 0.35 -12.45 -12.34
C ARG A 119 0.42 -13.98 -12.46
N LYS A 120 1.30 -14.64 -11.71
CA LYS A 120 1.39 -16.11 -11.72
C LYS A 120 0.17 -16.76 -11.08
N GLN A 121 -0.39 -16.16 -10.04
CA GLN A 121 -1.63 -16.65 -9.41
C GLN A 121 -2.81 -16.52 -10.37
N GLU A 122 -2.97 -15.38 -11.05
CA GLU A 122 -4.04 -15.17 -12.04
C GLU A 122 -4.00 -16.22 -13.17
N ILE A 123 -2.82 -16.44 -13.76
CA ILE A 123 -2.63 -17.46 -14.82
C ILE A 123 -2.96 -18.87 -14.33
N ARG A 124 -2.61 -19.18 -13.07
CA ARG A 124 -2.87 -20.50 -12.49
C ARG A 124 -4.37 -20.73 -12.29
N VAL A 125 -5.10 -19.74 -11.76
CA VAL A 125 -6.55 -19.83 -11.55
C VAL A 125 -7.27 -20.02 -12.89
N GLU A 126 -6.90 -19.27 -13.94
CA GLU A 126 -7.45 -19.47 -15.28
C GLU A 126 -7.18 -20.88 -15.85
N GLN A 127 -6.00 -21.46 -15.59
CA GLN A 127 -5.69 -22.82 -16.04
C GLN A 127 -6.47 -23.89 -15.29
N GLU A 128 -6.62 -23.76 -13.97
CA GLU A 128 -7.43 -24.69 -13.15
C GLU A 128 -8.92 -24.62 -13.53
N ASP A 129 -9.46 -23.43 -13.82
CA ASP A 129 -10.84 -23.23 -14.30
C ASP A 129 -11.07 -23.81 -15.71
N LEU A 130 -10.06 -23.79 -16.59
CA LEU A 130 -10.14 -24.40 -17.92
C LEU A 130 -10.01 -25.92 -17.90
N GLU A 131 -9.30 -26.47 -16.91
CA GLU A 131 -9.05 -27.91 -16.76
C GLU A 131 -10.26 -28.64 -16.11
N TRP A 132 -11.08 -27.92 -15.34
CA TRP A 132 -12.36 -28.44 -14.84
C TRP A 132 -13.44 -28.42 -15.93
N ARG A 133 -13.84 -29.60 -16.41
CA ARG A 133 -15.04 -29.78 -17.26
C ARG A 133 -15.86 -30.94 -16.67
N PRO A 134 -17.11 -30.71 -16.24
CA PRO A 134 -17.96 -31.77 -15.68
C PRO A 134 -18.34 -32.83 -16.71
#